data_AF-A0A7C6TVX4-F1
#
_entry.id   AF-A0A7C6TVX4-F1
#
_cell.length_a   1.000
_cell.length_b   1.000
_cell.length_c   1.000
_cell.angle_alpha   90.00
_cell.angle_beta   90.00
_cell.angle_gamma   90.00
#
_symmetry.space_group_name_H-M   'P 1'
#
loop_
_entity.id
_entity.type
_entity.pdbx_description
1 polymer ?
#
loop_
_entity_poly.entity_id
_entity_poly.type
_entity_poly.pdbx_seq_one_letter_code
_entity_poly.pdbx_strand_id
1 'polypeptide(L)'
;SDPIAGVHTLTGKIVHTHAKDGIMKQQTDPAIIYNFFAEGGIHDLRMEDYFAELPLGQGHVDLPAWVKALEQIGYTGFLTIEREVGADPVSDIEMAVSYLKQLTEVR
;
A
#
# COMPACT_ATOMS: atom_id res chain seq x y z
N SER A 1 0.84 4.59 12.17
CA SER A 1 2.22 4.07 12.30
C SER A 1 2.98 4.40 11.03
N ASP A 2 4.32 4.40 11.08
CA ASP A 2 5.16 4.60 9.89
C ASP A 2 5.45 3.23 9.23
N PRO A 3 4.99 2.99 7.99
CA PRO A 3 5.23 1.73 7.29
C PRO A 3 6.72 1.49 6.99
N ILE A 4 7.53 2.55 6.82
CA ILE A 4 8.96 2.44 6.52
C ILE A 4 9.72 1.93 7.75
N ALA A 5 9.46 2.52 8.92
CA ALA A 5 9.99 2.01 10.18
C ALA A 5 9.55 0.55 10.45
N GLY A 6 8.35 0.18 10.01
CA GLY A 6 7.84 -1.19 10.06
C GLY A 6 8.72 -2.19 9.30
N VAL A 7 9.20 -1.82 8.11
CA VAL A 7 10.10 -2.66 7.29
C VAL A 7 11.38 -2.99 8.07
N HIS A 8 12.04 -1.99 8.63
CA HIS A 8 13.25 -2.19 9.42
C HIS A 8 13.01 -3.01 10.69
N THR A 9 11.89 -2.75 11.38
CA THR A 9 11.49 -3.48 12.59
C THR A 9 11.32 -4.97 12.33
N LEU A 10 10.87 -5.34 11.13
CA LEU A 10 10.60 -6.71 10.72
C LEU A 10 11.73 -7.33 9.87
N THR A 11 12.94 -6.79 9.94
CA THR A 11 14.13 -7.34 9.25
C THR A 11 14.25 -8.85 9.49
N GLY A 12 14.43 -9.60 8.40
CA GLY A 12 14.53 -11.07 8.43
C GLY A 12 13.22 -11.83 8.65
N LYS A 13 12.08 -11.13 8.77
CA LYS A 13 10.74 -11.72 8.96
C LYS A 13 9.78 -11.47 7.80
N ILE A 14 10.09 -10.53 6.91
CA ILE A 14 9.28 -10.23 5.73
C ILE A 14 9.54 -11.29 4.65
N VAL A 15 8.52 -12.09 4.34
CA VAL A 15 8.59 -13.17 3.33
C VAL A 15 7.76 -12.89 2.08
N HIS A 16 6.88 -11.88 2.15
CA HIS A 16 6.01 -11.46 1.06
C HIS A 16 5.63 -9.99 1.23
N THR A 17 5.33 -9.31 0.13
CA THR A 17 4.92 -7.90 0.15
C THR A 17 3.79 -7.66 -0.85
N HIS A 18 2.90 -6.74 -0.49
CA HIS A 18 1.89 -6.19 -1.39
C HIS A 18 2.21 -4.70 -1.61
N ALA A 19 2.44 -4.32 -2.86
CA ALA A 19 2.57 -2.93 -3.29
C ALA A 19 1.17 -2.39 -3.58
N LYS A 20 0.73 -1.46 -2.72
CA LYS A 20 -0.57 -0.80 -2.76
C LYS A 20 -0.39 0.68 -2.50
N ASP A 21 -1.19 1.51 -3.14
CA ASP A 21 -1.13 2.96 -2.98
C ASP A 21 -2.52 3.56 -2.81
N GLY A 22 -2.56 4.75 -2.25
CA GLY A 22 -3.80 5.44 -1.94
C GLY A 22 -3.57 6.67 -1.10
N ILE A 23 -4.68 7.32 -0.78
CA ILE A 23 -4.72 8.52 0.04
C ILE A 23 -5.67 8.29 1.21
N MET A 24 -5.23 8.70 2.40
CA MET A 24 -6.12 8.93 3.52
C MET A 24 -6.74 10.32 3.37
N LYS A 25 -8.02 10.36 3.01
CA LYS A 25 -8.80 11.60 2.86
C LYS A 25 -9.07 12.26 4.20
N GLN A 26 -9.33 11.45 5.23
CA GLN A 26 -9.61 11.91 6.57
C GLN A 26 -8.99 10.94 7.60
N GLN A 27 -8.26 11.49 8.57
CA GLN A 27 -7.81 10.73 9.74
C GLN A 27 -8.96 10.61 10.74
N THR A 28 -9.12 9.42 11.31
CA THR A 28 -10.03 9.15 12.42
C THR A 28 -9.36 8.24 13.45
N ASP A 29 -10.03 7.97 14.56
CA ASP A 29 -9.61 6.93 15.49
C ASP A 29 -9.60 5.57 14.75
N PRO A 30 -8.45 4.89 14.62
CA PRO A 30 -8.37 3.60 13.95
C PRO A 30 -9.36 2.57 14.51
N ALA A 31 -9.71 2.63 15.80
CA ALA A 31 -10.67 1.73 16.40
C ALA A 31 -12.05 1.82 15.73
N ILE A 32 -12.45 3.00 15.22
CA ILE A 32 -13.70 3.16 14.47
C ILE A 32 -13.67 2.33 13.18
N ILE A 33 -12.56 2.39 12.44
CA ILE A 33 -12.37 1.63 11.20
C ILE A 33 -12.33 0.12 11.50
N TYR A 34 -11.55 -0.31 12.50
CA TYR A 34 -11.43 -1.73 12.83
C TYR A 34 -12.72 -2.33 13.40
N ASN A 35 -13.44 -1.61 14.25
CA ASN A 35 -14.74 -2.07 14.78
C ASN A 35 -15.78 -2.18 13.67
N PHE A 36 -15.76 -1.30 12.67
CA PHE A 36 -16.62 -1.42 11.50
C PHE A 36 -16.40 -2.76 10.76
N PHE A 37 -15.14 -3.16 10.54
CA PHE A 37 -14.82 -4.45 9.93
C PHE A 37 -15.17 -5.65 10.84
N ALA A 38 -14.94 -5.53 12.15
CA ALA A 38 -15.11 -6.64 13.09
C ALA A 38 -16.59 -6.92 13.43
N GLU A 39 -17.40 -5.89 13.56
CA GLU A 39 -18.79 -5.98 14.05
C GLU A 39 -19.83 -5.78 12.94
N GLY A 40 -19.40 -5.63 11.68
CA GLY A 40 -20.29 -5.45 10.53
C GLY A 40 -20.94 -4.06 10.45
N GLY A 41 -20.43 -3.10 11.21
CA GLY A 41 -20.84 -1.70 11.19
C GLY A 41 -22.25 -1.43 11.73
N ILE A 42 -22.36 -0.80 12.89
CA ILE A 42 -23.65 -0.27 13.39
C ILE A 42 -23.91 1.15 12.82
N HIS A 43 -22.95 1.72 12.07
CA HIS A 43 -22.97 3.12 11.61
C HIS A 43 -22.80 3.20 10.09
N ASP A 44 -23.33 4.27 9.48
CA ASP A 44 -23.23 4.61 8.06
C ASP A 44 -21.81 5.09 7.68
N LEU A 45 -20.82 4.24 7.99
CA LEU A 45 -19.42 4.46 7.66
C LEU A 45 -19.18 3.97 6.24
N ARG A 46 -18.84 4.91 5.35
CA ARG A 46 -18.39 4.59 3.99
C ARG A 46 -16.87 4.68 3.97
N MET A 47 -16.19 3.57 3.73
CA MET A 47 -14.72 3.51 3.70
C MET A 47 -14.12 4.49 2.67
N GLU A 48 -14.83 4.70 1.57
CA GLU A 48 -14.50 5.68 0.53
C GLU A 48 -14.46 7.13 1.00
N ASP A 49 -15.10 7.48 2.11
CA ASP A 49 -15.01 8.83 2.70
C ASP A 49 -13.67 9.05 3.42
N TYR A 50 -13.05 7.97 3.92
CA TYR A 50 -11.80 8.02 4.68
C TYR A 50 -10.58 7.71 3.82
N PHE A 51 -10.72 6.81 2.86
CA PHE A 51 -9.62 6.32 2.04
C PHE A 51 -10.01 6.27 0.57
N ALA A 52 -9.06 6.55 -0.31
CA ALA A 52 -9.15 6.16 -1.71
C ALA A 52 -7.91 5.38 -2.08
N GLU A 53 -8.11 4.19 -2.61
CA GLU A 53 -7.07 3.47 -3.32
C GLU A 53 -6.83 4.12 -4.68
N LEU A 54 -5.55 4.28 -5.02
CA LEU A 54 -5.12 4.95 -6.24
C LEU A 54 -4.07 4.10 -6.96
N PRO A 55 -3.87 4.30 -8.27
CA PRO A 55 -2.79 3.64 -8.97
C PRO A 55 -1.43 3.94 -8.32
N LEU A 56 -0.50 2.98 -8.34
CA LEU A 56 0.83 3.15 -7.73
C LEU A 56 1.53 4.41 -8.25
N GLY A 57 2.06 5.22 -7.32
CA GLY A 57 2.72 6.49 -7.62
C GLY A 57 1.76 7.67 -7.78
N GLN A 58 0.46 7.46 -7.65
CA GLN A 58 -0.57 8.52 -7.65
C GLN A 58 -1.20 8.73 -6.28
N GLY A 59 -0.93 7.86 -5.31
CA GLY A 59 -1.32 8.05 -3.92
C GLY A 59 -0.25 8.74 -3.09
N HIS A 60 -0.34 8.58 -1.78
CA HIS A 60 0.49 9.26 -0.79
C HIS A 60 1.41 8.30 -0.02
N VAL A 61 1.47 7.02 -0.40
CA VAL A 61 2.45 6.10 0.17
C VAL A 61 3.82 6.41 -0.43
N ASP A 62 4.84 6.58 0.43
CA ASP A 62 6.23 6.76 -0.02
C ASP A 62 6.83 5.44 -0.51
N LEU A 63 6.37 5.00 -1.68
CA LEU A 63 6.81 3.76 -2.34
C LEU A 63 8.32 3.77 -2.65
N PRO A 64 8.95 4.88 -3.08
CA PRO A 64 10.41 4.94 -3.22
C PRO A 64 11.15 4.64 -1.92
N ALA A 65 10.75 5.25 -0.79
CA ALA A 65 11.36 4.95 0.50
C ALA A 65 11.07 3.51 0.95
N TRP A 66 9.88 2.99 0.66
CA TRP A 66 9.50 1.62 1.01
C TRP A 66 10.31 0.57 0.25
N VAL A 67 10.47 0.74 -1.07
CA VAL A 67 11.35 -0.12 -1.91
C VAL A 67 12.78 -0.05 -1.39
N LYS A 68 13.30 1.15 -1.12
CA LYS A 68 14.64 1.33 -0.56
C LYS A 68 14.81 0.64 0.80
N ALA A 69 13.81 0.71 1.68
CA ALA A 69 13.86 0.05 2.97
C ALA A 69 13.88 -1.49 2.83
N LEU A 70 13.11 -2.04 1.88
CA LEU A 70 13.14 -3.47 1.55
C LEU A 70 14.52 -3.91 1.04
N GLU A 71 15.14 -3.11 0.16
CA GLU A 71 16.50 -3.37 -0.32
C GLU A 71 17.53 -3.33 0.82
N GLN A 72 17.44 -2.34 1.71
CA GLN A 72 18.36 -2.18 2.85
C GLN A 72 18.32 -3.35 3.83
N ILE A 73 17.17 -3.99 4.00
CA ILE A 73 17.03 -5.20 4.83
C ILE A 73 17.37 -6.48 4.07
N GLY A 74 17.76 -6.39 2.79
CA GLY A 74 18.12 -7.52 1.94
C GLY A 74 16.95 -8.36 1.47
N TYR A 75 15.73 -7.79 1.37
CA TYR A 75 14.58 -8.52 0.82
C TYR A 75 14.75 -8.70 -0.70
N THR A 76 14.64 -9.94 -1.17
CA THR A 76 14.79 -10.31 -2.59
C THR A 76 13.56 -11.03 -3.15
N GLY A 77 12.42 -10.96 -2.43
CA GLY A 77 11.17 -11.58 -2.86
C GLY A 77 10.38 -10.71 -3.83
N PHE A 78 9.15 -11.12 -4.15
CA PHE A 78 8.28 -10.38 -5.06
C PHE A 78 7.73 -9.09 -4.42
N LEU A 79 7.61 -8.05 -5.25
CA LEU A 79 6.74 -6.90 -5.02
C LEU A 79 5.39 -7.20 -5.71
N THR A 80 4.45 -7.79 -4.98
CA THR A 80 3.14 -8.19 -5.54
C THR A 80 2.26 -6.96 -5.66
N ILE A 81 1.80 -6.61 -6.86
CA ILE A 81 0.86 -5.50 -7.04
C ILE A 81 -0.53 -5.94 -6.56
N GLU A 82 -1.14 -5.16 -5.67
CA GLU A 82 -2.52 -5.34 -5.25
C GLU A 82 -3.34 -4.12 -5.69
N ARG A 83 -4.33 -4.35 -6.56
CA ARG A 83 -5.26 -3.34 -7.03
C ARG A 83 -6.69 -3.91 -7.05
N GLU A 84 -7.57 -3.35 -6.24
CA GLU A 84 -8.92 -3.91 -5.99
C GLU A 84 -10.05 -3.04 -6.56
N VAL A 85 -9.72 -1.86 -7.08
CA VAL A 85 -10.68 -0.87 -7.60
C VAL A 85 -10.30 -0.36 -8.98
N GLY A 86 -11.26 0.21 -9.71
CA GLY A 86 -11.06 0.81 -11.03
C GLY A 86 -11.82 0.07 -12.13
N ALA A 87 -12.02 0.75 -13.26
CA ALA A 87 -12.77 0.20 -14.39
C ALA A 87 -11.87 -0.53 -15.42
N ASP A 88 -10.57 -0.25 -15.43
CA ASP A 88 -9.59 -0.83 -16.35
C ASP A 88 -8.42 -1.46 -15.58
N PRO A 89 -8.61 -2.69 -15.06
CA PRO A 89 -7.59 -3.37 -14.27
C PRO A 89 -6.33 -3.69 -15.08
N VAL A 90 -6.43 -3.85 -16.41
CA VAL A 90 -5.26 -4.17 -17.25
C VAL A 90 -4.33 -2.96 -17.31
N SER A 91 -4.87 -1.79 -17.65
CA SER A 91 -4.08 -0.56 -17.73
C SER A 91 -3.47 -0.17 -16.37
N ASP A 92 -4.23 -0.36 -15.28
CA ASP A 92 -3.75 -0.10 -13.92
C ASP A 92 -2.54 -0.98 -13.56
N ILE A 93 -2.58 -2.27 -13.90
CA ILE A 93 -1.47 -3.20 -13.63
C ILE A 93 -0.27 -2.92 -14.53
N GLU A 94 -0.46 -2.63 -15.81
CA GLU A 94 0.64 -2.28 -16.72
C GLU A 94 1.41 -1.04 -16.23
N MET A 95 0.68 -0.02 -15.78
CA MET A 95 1.27 1.19 -15.22
C MET A 95 2.02 0.87 -13.91
N ALA A 96 1.41 0.11 -13.00
CA ALA A 96 2.03 -0.28 -11.75
C ALA A 96 3.33 -1.08 -11.95
N VAL A 97 3.36 -2.01 -12.91
CA VAL A 97 4.59 -2.75 -13.29
C VAL A 97 5.66 -1.79 -13.79
N SER A 98 5.32 -0.86 -14.68
CA SER A 98 6.27 0.13 -15.20
C SER A 98 6.84 1.00 -14.08
N TYR A 99 6.00 1.46 -13.16
CA TYR A 99 6.41 2.28 -12.01
C TYR A 99 7.36 1.52 -11.07
N LEU A 100 7.03 0.29 -10.66
CA LEU A 100 7.90 -0.50 -9.78
C LEU A 100 9.24 -0.85 -10.45
N LYS A 101 9.26 -1.09 -11.76
CA LYS A 101 10.51 -1.26 -12.51
C LYS A 101 11.38 -0.02 -12.46
N GLN A 102 10.80 1.18 -12.62
CA GLN A 102 11.57 2.41 -12.48
C GLN A 102 12.20 2.57 -11.09
N LEU A 103 11.51 2.12 -10.03
CA LEU A 103 12.06 2.19 -8.66
C LEU A 103 13.16 1.14 -8.38
N THR A 104 13.21 0.04 -9.14
CA THR A 104 14.09 -1.10 -8.84
C THR A 104 15.20 -1.32 -9.87
N GLU A 105 15.00 -0.87 -11.11
CA GLU A 105 15.94 -1.04 -12.24
C GLU A 105 16.79 0.20 -12.50
N VAL A 106 16.43 1.37 -11.96
CA VAL A 106 17.29 2.57 -12.01
C VAL A 106 18.42 2.37 -11.00
N ARG A 107 19.53 1.81 -11.49
CA ARG A 107 20.82 1.70 -10.81
C ARG A 107 21.87 2.52 -11.52
#